data_AF-A0A7T8HKI2-F1
#
_entry.id   AF-A0A7T8HKI2-F1
#
_cell.length_a   1.000
_cell.length_b   1.000
_cell.length_c   1.000
_cell.angle_alpha   90.00
_cell.angle_beta   90.00
_cell.angle_gamma   90.00
#
_symmetry.space_group_name_H-M   'P 1'
#
loop_
_entity.id
_entity.type
_entity.pdbx_description
1 polymer ?
#
loop_
_entity_poly.entity_id
_entity_poly.type
_entity_poly.pdbx_seq_one_letter_code
_entity_poly.pdbx_strand_id
1 'polypeptide(L)'
;MPPFFFRPDEKIDTEAYYKVLRYTVLPWFKKNYPTGNYVWQQDGAPSHMAAKNQKFCKDNMAHFWPKNFWPPSSPDLNPLDFFWWGAIESKTNRTPHLNLDSLKATIIKEWDNYPEKHIINACKRFRPRLEAVVKANGGHIE
;
A
#
# COMPACT_ATOMS: atom_id res chain seq x y z
N MET A 1 -2.89 7.38 -6.70
CA MET A 1 -2.83 8.44 -5.67
C MET A 1 -1.36 8.82 -5.53
N PRO A 2 -1.00 10.11 -5.43
CA PRO A 2 0.38 10.48 -5.08
C PRO A 2 0.73 9.94 -3.68
N PRO A 3 2.02 9.71 -3.39
CA PRO A 3 2.46 9.27 -2.07
C PRO A 3 2.14 10.34 -1.00
N PHE A 4 1.75 9.89 0.19
CA PHE A 4 1.58 10.75 1.35
C PHE A 4 2.84 10.66 2.23
N PHE A 5 3.46 11.80 2.52
CA PHE A 5 4.65 11.86 3.38
C PHE A 5 4.27 12.31 4.78
N PHE A 6 4.46 11.44 5.76
CA PHE A 6 4.43 11.81 7.17
C PHE A 6 5.63 12.70 7.52
N ARG A 7 5.54 13.42 8.65
CA ARG A 7 6.71 14.14 9.17
C ARG A 7 7.75 13.14 9.68
N PRO A 8 9.07 13.44 9.60
CA PRO A 8 10.14 12.50 9.93
C PRO A 8 10.00 11.79 11.30
N ASP A 9 9.43 12.46 12.30
CA ASP A 9 9.28 11.93 13.66
C ASP A 9 7.82 11.61 14.03
N GLU A 10 6.92 11.63 13.05
CA GLU A 10 5.51 11.35 13.29
C GLU A 10 5.26 9.85 13.44
N LYS A 11 4.92 9.43 14.66
CA LYS A 11 4.46 8.07 14.90
C LYS A 11 3.10 7.86 14.22
N ILE A 12 3.05 6.86 13.34
CA ILE A 12 1.81 6.47 12.67
C ILE A 12 0.97 5.62 13.63
N ASP A 13 0.25 6.29 14.52
CA ASP A 13 -0.72 5.67 15.40
C ASP A 13 -2.10 5.54 14.74
N THR A 14 -3.08 5.08 15.51
CA THR A 14 -4.48 4.94 15.07
C THR A 14 -5.05 6.25 14.52
N GLU A 15 -4.76 7.39 15.17
CA GLU A 15 -5.34 8.69 14.82
C GLU A 15 -4.65 9.32 13.61
N ALA A 16 -3.32 9.24 13.54
CA ALA A 16 -2.55 9.68 12.37
C ALA A 16 -3.02 8.92 11.12
N TYR A 17 -3.17 7.60 11.22
CA TYR A 17 -3.67 6.79 10.11
C TYR A 17 -5.12 7.10 9.74
N TYR A 18 -6.00 7.26 10.75
CA TYR A 18 -7.39 7.67 10.53
C TYR A 18 -7.50 8.97 9.73
N LYS A 19 -6.67 9.96 10.05
CA LYS A 19 -6.65 11.25 9.34
C LYS A 19 -6.26 11.07 7.87
N VAL A 20 -5.24 10.25 7.58
CA VAL A 20 -4.86 9.93 6.19
C VAL A 20 -6.01 9.23 5.46
N LEU A 21 -6.66 8.24 6.09
CA LEU A 21 -7.82 7.57 5.52
C LEU A 21 -8.94 8.56 5.18
N ARG A 22 -9.29 9.43 6.12
CA ARG A 22 -10.43 10.34 6.03
C ARG A 22 -10.20 11.52 5.08
N TYR A 23 -9.03 12.13 5.15
CA TYR A 23 -8.77 13.40 4.49
C TYR A 23 -7.94 13.27 3.21
N THR A 24 -7.31 12.11 2.97
CA THR A 24 -6.50 11.88 1.77
C THR A 24 -7.05 10.73 0.94
N VAL A 25 -7.15 9.54 1.51
CA VAL A 25 -7.48 8.31 0.76
C VAL A 25 -8.93 8.31 0.29
N LEU A 26 -9.90 8.53 1.18
CA LEU A 26 -11.31 8.49 0.83
C LEU A 26 -11.71 9.56 -0.21
N PRO A 27 -11.31 10.84 -0.09
CA PRO A 27 -11.59 11.84 -1.13
C PRO A 27 -10.97 11.47 -2.47
N TRP A 28 -9.76 10.90 -2.48
CA TRP A 28 -9.11 10.46 -3.70
C TRP A 28 -9.87 9.31 -4.37
N PHE A 29 -10.33 8.30 -3.62
CA PHE A 29 -11.17 7.23 -4.18
C PHE A 29 -12.49 7.75 -4.73
N LYS A 30 -13.21 8.59 -3.99
CA LYS A 30 -14.48 9.16 -4.46
C LYS A 30 -14.32 9.95 -5.77
N LYS A 31 -13.19 10.63 -5.95
CA LYS A 31 -12.89 11.39 -7.17
C LYS A 31 -12.50 10.48 -8.34
N ASN A 32 -11.67 9.46 -8.13
CA ASN A 32 -11.04 8.70 -9.22
C ASN A 32 -11.73 7.36 -9.52
N TYR A 33 -12.46 6.80 -8.55
CA TYR A 33 -13.20 5.54 -8.67
C TYR A 33 -14.64 5.71 -8.16
N PRO A 34 -15.43 6.63 -8.74
CA PRO A 34 -16.77 6.97 -8.24
C PRO A 34 -17.76 5.80 -8.29
N THR A 35 -17.51 4.80 -9.16
CA THR A 35 -18.34 3.60 -9.28
C THR A 35 -18.00 2.51 -8.25
N GLY A 36 -16.92 2.69 -7.47
CA GLY A 36 -16.52 1.72 -6.45
C GLY A 36 -15.86 0.45 -6.98
N ASN A 37 -15.29 0.48 -8.19
CA ASN A 37 -14.61 -0.68 -8.79
C ASN A 37 -13.21 -0.92 -8.18
N TYR A 38 -13.11 -1.08 -6.87
CA TYR A 38 -11.86 -1.36 -6.16
C TYR A 38 -12.09 -2.11 -4.85
N VAL A 39 -11.07 -2.82 -4.39
CA VAL A 39 -10.99 -3.41 -3.05
C VAL A 39 -9.86 -2.75 -2.30
N TRP A 40 -10.14 -2.27 -1.09
CA TRP A 40 -9.14 -1.74 -0.19
C TRP A 40 -8.54 -2.87 0.66
N GLN A 41 -7.21 -3.01 0.61
CA GLN A 41 -6.43 -4.00 1.35
C GLN A 41 -5.33 -3.28 2.15
N GLN A 42 -5.03 -3.81 3.33
CA GLN A 42 -3.99 -3.33 4.25
C GLN A 42 -3.31 -4.53 4.91
N ASP A 43 -2.07 -4.36 5.34
CA ASP A 43 -1.36 -5.33 6.18
C ASP A 43 -1.84 -5.32 7.64
N GLY A 44 -1.23 -6.17 8.46
CA GLY A 44 -1.55 -6.33 9.88
C GLY A 44 -0.93 -5.29 10.81
N ALA A 45 -0.54 -4.09 10.34
CA ALA A 45 0.03 -3.07 11.24
C ALA A 45 -0.96 -2.67 12.36
N PRO A 46 -0.51 -2.36 13.59
CA PRO A 46 -1.41 -2.07 14.71
C PRO A 46 -2.43 -0.96 14.45
N SER A 47 -2.03 0.11 13.74
CA SER A 47 -2.91 1.21 13.35
C SER A 47 -3.98 0.76 12.34
N HIS A 48 -3.66 -0.18 11.44
CA HIS A 48 -4.61 -0.74 10.47
C HIS A 48 -5.61 -1.67 11.17
N MET A 49 -5.15 -2.47 12.15
CA MET A 49 -5.99 -3.41 12.91
C MET A 49 -6.90 -2.74 13.94
N ALA A 50 -6.67 -1.46 14.27
CA ALA A 50 -7.45 -0.71 15.25
C ALA A 50 -8.93 -0.67 14.87
N ALA A 51 -9.82 -0.89 15.86
CA ALA A 51 -11.27 -0.96 15.65
C ALA A 51 -11.83 0.29 14.95
N LYS A 52 -11.32 1.47 15.29
CA LYS A 52 -11.68 2.75 14.65
C LYS A 52 -11.42 2.74 13.14
N ASN A 53 -10.23 2.31 12.72
CA ASN A 53 -9.80 2.34 11.32
C ASN A 53 -10.46 1.23 10.50
N GLN A 54 -10.63 0.05 11.10
CA GLN A 54 -11.41 -1.04 10.50
C GLN A 54 -12.87 -0.62 10.27
N LYS A 55 -13.52 0.00 11.27
CA LYS A 55 -14.89 0.52 11.13
C LYS A 55 -14.96 1.58 10.04
N PHE A 56 -14.03 2.54 10.04
CA PHE A 56 -13.99 3.57 9.00
C PHE A 56 -13.88 2.97 7.59
N CYS A 57 -12.98 2.00 7.38
CA CYS A 57 -12.82 1.37 6.07
C CYS A 57 -14.07 0.58 5.67
N LYS A 58 -14.65 -0.19 6.59
CA LYS A 58 -15.90 -0.93 6.35
C LYS A 58 -17.06 -0.02 5.95
N ASP A 59 -17.19 1.13 6.59
CA ASP A 59 -18.32 2.04 6.37
C ASP A 59 -18.15 2.93 5.12
N ASN A 60 -16.92 3.13 4.63
CA ASN A 60 -16.64 4.18 3.63
C ASN A 60 -15.96 3.68 2.34
N MET A 61 -15.29 2.53 2.34
CA MET A 61 -14.66 1.98 1.14
C MET A 61 -15.68 1.14 0.35
N ALA A 62 -15.57 1.11 -0.98
CA ALA A 62 -16.47 0.35 -1.83
C ALA A 62 -16.46 -1.16 -1.50
N HIS A 63 -15.25 -1.74 -1.45
CA HIS A 63 -15.00 -3.05 -0.89
C HIS A 63 -13.78 -2.99 0.02
N PHE A 64 -13.77 -3.81 1.05
CA PHE A 64 -12.72 -3.81 2.07
C PHE A 64 -12.41 -5.23 2.54
N TRP A 65 -11.14 -5.58 2.60
CA TRP A 65 -10.67 -6.79 3.26
C TRP A 65 -10.42 -6.51 4.74
N PRO A 66 -11.28 -7.00 5.65
CA PRO A 66 -11.11 -6.77 7.08
C PRO A 66 -9.85 -7.47 7.62
N LYS A 67 -9.42 -7.07 8.82
CA LYS A 67 -8.19 -7.57 9.47
C LYS A 67 -8.04 -9.10 9.56
N ASN A 68 -9.13 -9.86 9.49
CA ASN A 68 -9.12 -11.31 9.55
C ASN A 68 -9.08 -11.99 8.17
N PHE A 69 -9.10 -11.21 7.09
CA PHE A 69 -9.04 -11.72 5.72
C PHE A 69 -7.59 -11.86 5.23
N TRP A 70 -6.72 -10.91 5.56
CA TRP A 70 -5.32 -10.94 5.17
C TRP A 70 -4.50 -11.78 6.16
N PRO A 71 -3.73 -12.77 5.69
CA PRO A 71 -2.89 -13.59 6.58
C PRO A 71 -1.77 -12.75 7.22
N PRO A 72 -1.44 -12.99 8.50
CA PRO A 72 -0.31 -12.32 9.14
C PRO A 72 1.00 -12.68 8.45
N SER A 73 2.00 -11.79 8.55
CA SER A 73 3.37 -12.02 8.08
C SER A 73 3.48 -12.51 6.62
N SER A 74 2.65 -11.97 5.74
CA SER A 74 2.55 -12.40 4.33
C SER A 74 2.99 -11.31 3.33
N PRO A 75 4.24 -10.81 3.40
CA PRO A 75 4.76 -9.85 2.42
C PRO A 75 4.79 -10.45 1.01
N ASP A 76 4.94 -11.77 0.90
CA ASP A 76 4.96 -12.51 -0.36
C ASP A 76 3.66 -12.36 -1.17
N LEU A 77 2.56 -11.98 -0.52
CA LEU A 77 1.27 -11.74 -1.13
C LEU A 77 1.01 -10.26 -1.44
N ASN A 78 1.75 -9.32 -0.85
CA ASN A 78 1.50 -7.90 -1.04
C ASN A 78 2.33 -7.34 -2.22
N PRO A 79 1.70 -6.88 -3.33
CA PRO A 79 2.43 -6.30 -4.46
C PRO A 79 3.27 -5.07 -4.09
N LEU A 80 2.92 -4.38 -3.01
CA LEU A 80 3.74 -3.29 -2.50
C LEU A 80 5.08 -3.81 -1.97
N ASP A 81 5.08 -4.92 -1.23
CA ASP A 81 6.25 -5.48 -0.57
C ASP A 81 7.13 -6.31 -1.51
N PHE A 82 6.56 -7.26 -2.26
CA PHE A 82 7.36 -8.12 -3.13
C PHE A 82 7.86 -7.43 -4.41
N PHE A 83 7.40 -6.21 -4.69
CA PHE A 83 7.75 -5.51 -5.94
C PHE A 83 7.90 -3.99 -5.78
N TRP A 84 6.85 -3.27 -5.41
CA TRP A 84 6.80 -1.82 -5.61
C TRP A 84 7.88 -1.06 -4.83
N TRP A 85 8.09 -1.39 -3.55
CA TRP A 85 9.06 -0.69 -2.71
C TRP A 85 10.49 -0.87 -3.22
N GLY A 86 10.91 -2.10 -3.51
CA GLY A 86 12.24 -2.35 -4.09
C GLY A 86 12.42 -1.70 -5.46
N ALA A 87 11.36 -1.64 -6.27
CA ALA A 87 11.40 -1.01 -7.58
C ALA A 87 11.58 0.51 -7.51
N ILE A 88 10.86 1.19 -6.63
CA ILE A 88 11.00 2.64 -6.43
C ILE A 88 12.34 2.94 -5.77
N GLU A 89 12.73 2.21 -4.73
CA GLU A 89 14.01 2.39 -4.03
C GLU A 89 15.21 2.27 -4.98
N SER A 90 15.23 1.25 -5.83
CA SER A 90 16.29 1.03 -6.82
C SER A 90 16.45 2.20 -7.79
N LYS A 91 15.37 2.95 -8.06
CA LYS A 91 15.39 4.13 -8.94
C LYS A 91 15.77 5.39 -8.18
N THR A 92 15.19 5.61 -7.01
CA THR A 92 15.44 6.81 -6.21
C THR A 92 16.86 6.85 -5.67
N ASN A 93 17.47 5.70 -5.40
CA ASN A 93 18.80 5.60 -4.77
C ASN A 93 19.96 5.47 -5.77
N ARG A 94 19.72 5.75 -7.07
CA ARG A 94 20.78 5.76 -8.09
C ARG A 94 21.82 6.86 -7.88
N THR A 95 21.43 7.93 -7.19
CA THR A 95 22.29 9.06 -6.85
C THR A 95 22.01 9.49 -5.41
N PRO A 96 23.00 10.04 -4.70
CA PRO A 96 22.79 10.63 -3.37
C PRO A 96 21.80 11.80 -3.41
N HIS A 97 21.09 12.00 -2.30
CA HIS A 97 20.20 13.14 -2.08
C HIS A 97 20.85 14.12 -1.11
N LEU A 98 20.74 15.42 -1.40
CA LEU A 98 21.33 16.47 -0.56
C LEU A 98 20.56 16.68 0.73
N ASN A 99 19.25 16.43 0.70
CA ASN A 99 18.33 16.61 1.82
C ASN A 99 17.03 15.85 1.60
N LEU A 100 16.17 15.85 2.62
CA LEU A 100 14.88 15.17 2.59
C LEU A 100 13.96 15.65 1.45
N ASP A 101 14.00 16.92 1.09
CA ASP A 101 13.14 17.47 0.04
C ASP A 101 13.57 16.98 -1.35
N SER A 102 14.89 16.91 -1.60
CA SER A 102 15.44 16.31 -2.83
C SER A 102 15.10 14.82 -2.94
N LEU A 103 15.09 14.08 -1.82
CA LEU A 103 14.64 12.69 -1.79
C LEU A 103 13.14 12.58 -2.11
N LYS A 104 12.29 13.37 -1.43
CA LYS A 104 10.83 13.40 -1.69
C LYS A 104 10.51 13.74 -3.14
N ALA A 105 11.17 14.75 -3.70
CA ALA A 105 11.02 15.15 -5.09
C ALA A 105 11.40 14.01 -6.05
N THR A 106 12.48 13.28 -5.75
CA THR A 106 12.88 12.11 -6.55
C THR A 106 11.86 10.97 -6.43
N ILE A 107 11.35 10.69 -5.22
CA ILE A 107 10.29 9.68 -5.01
C ILE A 107 9.05 10.04 -5.84
N ILE A 108 8.58 11.28 -5.79
CA ILE A 108 7.41 11.75 -6.55
C ILE A 108 7.68 11.59 -8.06
N LYS A 109 8.85 12.03 -8.53
CA LYS A 109 9.24 11.89 -9.94
C LYS A 109 9.23 10.44 -10.40
N GLU A 110 9.85 9.53 -9.64
CA GLU A 110 9.88 8.11 -10.03
C GLU A 110 8.49 7.45 -9.88
N TRP A 111 7.69 7.86 -8.90
CA TRP A 111 6.30 7.41 -8.74
C TRP A 111 5.45 7.76 -9.97
N ASP A 112 5.49 9.02 -10.41
CA ASP A 112 4.66 9.52 -11.52
C ASP A 112 5.12 8.97 -12.88
N ASN A 113 6.42 8.70 -13.04
CA ASN A 113 6.99 8.18 -14.30
C ASN A 113 7.12 6.66 -14.33
N TYR A 114 6.70 5.94 -13.27
CA TYR A 114 6.86 4.49 -13.24
C TYR A 114 5.95 3.83 -14.30
N PRO A 115 6.47 2.93 -15.17
CA PRO A 115 5.64 2.41 -16.24
C PRO A 115 4.52 1.50 -15.71
N GLU A 116 3.27 1.87 -16.01
CA GLU A 116 2.05 1.19 -15.54
C GLU A 116 2.06 -0.31 -15.83
N LYS A 117 2.60 -0.72 -16.99
CA LYS A 117 2.73 -2.14 -17.38
C LYS A 117 3.39 -3.01 -16.31
N HIS A 118 4.37 -2.47 -15.59
CA HIS A 118 5.09 -3.22 -14.56
C HIS A 118 4.25 -3.35 -13.29
N ILE A 119 3.47 -2.33 -12.93
CA ILE A 119 2.52 -2.36 -11.81
C ILE A 119 1.42 -3.38 -12.09
N ILE A 120 0.83 -3.36 -13.30
CA ILE A 120 -0.18 -4.33 -13.71
C ILE A 120 0.38 -5.76 -13.65
N ASN A 121 1.60 -5.98 -14.13
CA ASN A 121 2.24 -7.29 -14.07
C ASN A 121 2.51 -7.75 -12.63
N ALA A 122 2.89 -6.84 -11.73
CA ALA A 122 3.02 -7.16 -10.31
C ALA A 122 1.67 -7.57 -9.70
N CYS A 123 0.60 -6.83 -9.96
CA CYS A 123 -0.75 -7.18 -9.50
C CYS A 123 -1.22 -8.54 -10.06
N LYS A 124 -0.92 -8.85 -11.33
CA LYS A 124 -1.24 -10.15 -11.94
C LYS A 124 -0.54 -11.34 -11.26
N ARG A 125 0.58 -11.11 -10.57
CA ARG A 125 1.30 -12.15 -9.80
C ARG A 125 0.63 -12.49 -8.47
N PHE A 126 -0.34 -11.70 -8.01
CA PHE A 126 -1.05 -11.96 -6.75
C PHE A 126 -1.65 -13.36 -6.70
N ARG A 127 -2.43 -13.74 -7.73
CA ARG A 127 -3.11 -15.04 -7.75
C ARG A 127 -2.14 -16.23 -7.82
N PRO A 128 -1.15 -16.28 -8.74
CA PRO A 128 -0.16 -17.34 -8.75
C PRO A 128 0.62 -17.46 -7.42
N ARG A 129 0.93 -16.34 -6.76
CA ARG A 129 1.59 -16.35 -5.44
C ARG A 129 0.68 -16.92 -4.36
N LEU A 130 -0.60 -16.56 -4.35
CA LEU A 130 -1.57 -17.18 -3.45
C LEU A 130 -1.66 -18.70 -3.64
N GLU A 131 -1.73 -19.17 -4.89
CA GLU A 131 -1.75 -20.59 -5.22
C GLU A 131 -0.47 -21.30 -4.75
N ALA A 132 0.69 -20.65 -4.86
CA ALA A 132 1.96 -21.17 -4.35
C ALA A 132 1.98 -21.26 -2.81
N VAL A 133 1.46 -20.26 -2.09
CA VAL A 133 1.32 -20.31 -0.62
C VAL A 133 0.41 -21.47 -0.21
N VAL A 134 -0.71 -21.67 -0.90
CA VAL A 134 -1.61 -22.81 -0.64
C VAL A 134 -0.89 -24.13 -0.86
N LYS A 135 -0.14 -24.27 -1.97
CA LYS A 135 0.66 -25.47 -2.26
C LYS A 135 1.76 -25.71 -1.20
N ALA A 136 2.29 -24.63 -0.63
CA ALA A 136 3.25 -24.67 0.47
C ALA A 136 2.59 -24.87 1.85
N ASN A 137 1.28 -25.15 1.91
CA ASN A 137 0.50 -25.27 3.16
C ASN A 137 0.66 -24.05 4.08
N GLY A 138 0.70 -22.84 3.51
CA GLY A 138 0.92 -21.59 4.25
C GLY A 138 2.38 -21.23 4.47
N GLY A 139 3.33 -22.00 3.93
CA GLY A 139 4.76 -21.69 3.97
C GLY A 139 5.16 -20.50 3.08
N HIS A 140 6.39 -20.02 3.29
CA HIS A 140 7.02 -18.97 2.49
C HIS A 140 7.22 -19.38 1.03
N ILE A 141 7.22 -18.39 0.14
CA ILE A 141 7.44 -18.56 -1.30
C ILE A 141 8.39 -17.49 -1.83
N GLU A 142 9.05 -17.75 -2.97
CA GLU A 142 9.89 -16.77 -3.68
C GLU A 142 9.22 -16.28 -4.99
#